data_AF-A0AAN8CCW4-F1
#
_entry.id   AF-A0AAN8CCW4-F1
#
_cell.length_a   1.000
_cell.length_b   1.000
_cell.length_c   1.000
_cell.angle_alpha   90.00
_cell.angle_beta   90.00
_cell.angle_gamma   90.00
#
_symmetry.space_group_name_H-M   'P 1'
#
loop_
_entity.id
_entity.type
_entity.pdbx_description
1 polymer ?
#
loop_
_entity_poly.entity_id
_entity_poly.type
_entity_poly.pdbx_seq_one_letter_code
_entity_poly.pdbx_strand_id
1 'polypeptide(L)'
;MTTHIHLYYSSSDTVADLRLTPGQVPGCVEDKAESQRQLFHIKTVTLKEEEEEREQTSTKEEEPCLNGKEEEELSLDPHVMIRYHKGPVLIGQPIRVSVNLRTNFSSEFAVIRLKIKKGLVSMVAQRTLTSDLLAVTLERSRDSKHDIVSIFCHKHSTVKHTHDPTLIQQVVCLSVEGLRQSFGVAMTVSAHWWVEYSRRIHSLSPHGAAVSIFSFADRHIFSIAPITESNTIINTAILTNQPVSLPVIVLAIHLDGKVSDVTSAVTCHSTNENTVKVSSDCSTLFVDGSESGLGDTCAEVEFLLGALRGSLCLEVWAPSVPLRVSLADSILNVIDGWKHFTEEG
;
A
#
# COMPACT_ATOMS: atom_id res chain seq x y z
N MET A 1 28.82 -8.58 -27.27
CA MET A 1 27.40 -8.67 -27.66
C MET A 1 26.58 -8.14 -26.51
N THR A 2 26.20 -6.87 -26.58
CA THR A 2 25.48 -6.14 -25.53
C THR A 2 24.02 -5.98 -25.96
N THR A 3 23.15 -6.79 -25.38
CA THR A 3 21.70 -6.71 -25.54
C THR A 3 21.19 -5.44 -24.87
N HIS A 4 20.70 -4.49 -25.68
CA HIS A 4 20.01 -3.30 -25.21
C HIS A 4 18.51 -3.61 -25.23
N ILE A 5 17.87 -3.51 -24.07
CA ILE A 5 16.41 -3.59 -23.96
C ILE A 5 15.88 -2.18 -24.24
N HIS A 6 15.12 -2.03 -25.33
CA HIS A 6 14.42 -0.79 -25.66
C HIS A 6 12.96 -0.91 -25.22
N LEU A 7 12.59 -0.19 -24.16
CA LEU A 7 11.20 -0.02 -23.75
C LEU A 7 10.63 1.20 -24.48
N TYR A 8 9.53 1.01 -25.20
CA TYR A 8 8.77 2.07 -25.83
C TYR A 8 7.45 2.20 -25.08
N TYR A 9 7.14 3.40 -24.61
CA TYR A 9 5.80 3.77 -24.17
C TYR A 9 5.34 4.99 -24.99
N SER A 10 4.04 5.06 -25.26
CA SER A 10 3.40 6.18 -25.95
C SER A 10 2.48 6.86 -24.95
N SER A 11 2.82 8.07 -24.51
CA SER A 11 1.89 8.96 -23.81
C SER A 11 1.47 10.07 -24.77
N SER A 12 0.20 10.14 -25.10
CA SER A 12 -0.38 11.25 -25.86
C SER A 12 -1.04 12.20 -24.87
N ASP A 13 -0.29 13.17 -24.36
CA ASP A 13 -0.89 14.34 -23.70
C ASP A 13 -0.04 15.59 -23.99
N THR A 14 -0.49 16.36 -24.98
CA THR A 14 -0.06 17.73 -25.19
C THR A 14 -0.86 18.64 -24.26
N VAL A 15 -0.32 19.00 -23.11
CA VAL A 15 -0.82 20.15 -22.34
C VAL A 15 -0.20 21.41 -22.92
N ALA A 16 -0.85 21.97 -23.96
CA ALA A 16 -0.60 23.34 -24.36
C ALA A 16 -1.43 24.28 -23.46
N ASP A 17 -0.73 25.22 -22.86
CA ASP A 17 -1.22 26.28 -21.99
C ASP A 17 -2.32 27.11 -22.69
N LEU A 18 -3.60 26.77 -22.48
CA LEU A 18 -4.74 27.49 -23.06
C LEU A 18 -5.29 28.51 -22.06
N ARG A 19 -4.83 29.76 -22.19
CA ARG A 19 -5.59 30.92 -21.71
C ARG A 19 -6.88 31.07 -22.51
N LEU A 20 -7.99 30.64 -21.93
CA LEU A 20 -9.33 30.82 -22.46
C LEU A 20 -9.77 32.29 -22.34
N THR A 21 -9.95 32.98 -23.47
CA THR A 21 -10.81 34.16 -23.58
C THR A 21 -12.23 33.73 -23.98
N PRO A 22 -13.30 34.30 -23.39
CA PRO A 22 -14.66 33.86 -23.67
C PRO A 22 -15.16 34.42 -25.01
N GLY A 23 -15.56 33.55 -25.95
CA GLY A 23 -16.30 33.99 -27.14
C GLY A 23 -16.19 33.21 -28.45
N GLN A 24 -15.57 32.01 -28.51
CA GLN A 24 -15.43 31.29 -29.79
C GLN A 24 -15.81 29.80 -29.67
N VAL A 25 -16.74 29.36 -30.52
CA VAL A 25 -17.15 27.95 -30.68
C VAL A 25 -16.11 27.22 -31.55
N PRO A 26 -15.55 26.06 -31.15
CA PRO A 26 -14.69 25.29 -32.03
C PRO A 26 -15.50 24.23 -32.80
N GLY A 27 -15.49 24.32 -34.13
CA GLY A 27 -15.83 23.22 -35.03
C GLY A 27 -14.63 22.31 -35.25
N CYS A 28 -14.88 21.02 -35.47
CA CYS A 28 -13.84 20.02 -35.71
C CYS A 28 -13.06 20.33 -37.00
N VAL A 29 -11.73 20.39 -36.90
CA VAL A 29 -10.81 20.38 -38.03
C VAL A 29 -10.07 19.04 -37.99
N GLU A 30 -10.22 18.25 -39.05
CA GLU A 30 -9.34 17.10 -39.31
C GLU A 30 -7.95 17.62 -39.68
N ASP A 31 -6.97 17.46 -38.81
CA ASP A 31 -5.56 17.59 -39.17
C ASP A 31 -4.88 16.22 -39.14
N LYS A 32 -4.28 15.88 -40.28
CA LYS A 32 -3.51 14.64 -40.47
C LYS A 32 -2.31 14.65 -39.52
N ALA A 33 -2.26 13.68 -38.62
CA ALA A 33 -1.13 13.46 -37.73
C ALA A 33 0.12 13.00 -38.51
N GLU A 34 1.12 13.86 -38.64
CA GLU A 34 2.49 13.45 -38.94
C GLU A 34 3.20 13.01 -37.65
N SER A 35 3.57 11.72 -37.61
CA SER A 35 4.28 11.10 -36.49
C SER A 35 5.72 11.64 -36.39
N GLN A 36 5.96 12.57 -35.46
CA GLN A 36 7.31 12.92 -35.05
C GLN A 36 7.72 12.07 -33.84
N ARG A 37 8.59 11.08 -34.08
CA ARG A 37 9.26 10.31 -33.02
C ARG A 37 10.34 11.19 -32.37
N GLN A 38 10.03 11.82 -31.25
CA GLN A 38 11.01 12.53 -30.44
C GLN A 38 11.49 11.61 -29.30
N LEU A 39 12.78 11.25 -29.34
CA LEU A 39 13.44 10.47 -28.29
C LEU A 39 13.74 11.39 -27.10
N PHE A 40 13.16 11.11 -25.93
CA PHE A 40 13.49 11.82 -24.69
C PHE A 40 14.63 11.10 -23.97
N HIS A 41 15.74 11.81 -23.76
CA HIS A 41 16.85 11.36 -22.94
C HIS A 41 16.65 11.87 -21.51
N ILE A 42 16.31 10.98 -20.58
CA ILE A 42 16.27 11.30 -19.16
C ILE A 42 17.70 11.39 -18.66
N LYS A 43 18.15 12.62 -18.35
CA LYS A 43 19.46 12.87 -17.74
C LYS A 43 19.25 13.11 -16.25
N THR A 44 20.08 12.51 -15.40
CA THR A 44 20.09 12.80 -13.97
C THR A 44 20.43 14.27 -13.74
N VAL A 45 19.50 14.99 -13.12
CA VAL A 45 19.75 16.34 -12.61
C VAL A 45 20.43 16.16 -11.26
N THR A 46 21.73 16.42 -11.19
CA THR A 46 22.40 16.68 -9.92
C THR A 46 21.84 18.00 -9.38
N LEU A 47 20.93 17.92 -8.41
CA LEU A 47 20.56 19.06 -7.60
C LEU A 47 21.83 19.53 -6.87
N LYS A 48 22.25 20.77 -7.14
CA LYS A 48 23.19 21.47 -6.27
C LYS A 48 22.45 21.69 -4.95
N GLU A 49 22.96 21.10 -3.88
CA GLU A 49 22.59 21.48 -2.52
C GLU A 49 23.09 22.92 -2.31
N GLU A 50 22.15 23.87 -2.33
CA GLU A 50 22.36 25.16 -1.68
C GLU A 50 22.09 24.93 -0.19
N GLU A 51 23.16 24.93 0.61
CA GLU A 51 23.10 24.97 2.07
C GLU A 51 22.44 26.29 2.51
N GLU A 52 21.12 26.29 2.67
CA GLU A 52 20.46 27.26 3.52
C GLU A 52 20.54 26.75 4.97
N GLU A 53 21.53 27.27 5.72
CA GLU A 53 21.53 27.23 7.19
C GLU A 53 20.28 27.95 7.70
N ARG A 54 19.21 27.20 7.94
CA ARG A 54 18.12 27.62 8.83
C ARG A 54 18.42 27.09 10.22
N GLU A 55 18.98 27.96 11.06
CA GLU A 55 18.92 27.80 12.51
C GLU A 55 17.46 27.71 12.96
N GLN A 56 16.98 26.49 13.15
CA GLN A 56 15.74 26.22 13.88
C GLN A 56 16.11 25.72 15.28
N THR A 57 16.23 26.66 16.20
CA THR A 57 16.09 26.40 17.64
C THR A 57 14.72 25.83 17.92
N SER A 58 14.63 24.50 17.91
CA SER A 58 13.52 23.71 18.41
C SER A 58 14.15 22.51 19.11
N THR A 59 14.24 22.56 20.43
CA THR A 59 14.54 21.42 21.31
C THR A 59 13.50 20.33 21.10
N LYS A 60 13.68 19.51 20.06
CA LYS A 60 13.10 18.16 20.00
C LYS A 60 14.03 17.29 20.82
N GLU A 61 13.55 16.78 21.95
CA GLU A 61 14.20 15.66 22.62
C GLU A 61 14.40 14.55 21.58
N GLU A 62 15.65 14.17 21.33
CA GLU A 62 15.97 13.06 20.43
C GLU A 62 15.30 11.78 20.98
N GLU A 63 14.30 11.24 20.27
CA GLU A 63 13.68 9.98 20.65
C GLU A 63 14.71 8.85 20.50
N PRO A 64 15.09 8.13 21.57
CA PRO A 64 16.30 7.30 21.61
C PRO A 64 16.27 6.03 20.75
N CYS A 65 15.17 5.75 20.05
CA CYS A 65 14.98 4.52 19.26
C CYS A 65 14.85 4.76 17.75
N LEU A 66 14.37 5.93 17.32
CA LEU A 66 14.15 6.25 15.91
C LEU A 66 15.11 7.39 15.54
N ASN A 67 16.03 7.11 14.61
CA ASN A 67 17.07 8.07 14.21
C ASN A 67 16.55 9.13 13.20
N GLY A 68 15.39 9.73 13.44
CA GLY A 68 14.89 10.89 12.68
C GLY A 68 14.59 10.67 11.18
N LYS A 69 14.22 9.44 10.78
CA LYS A 69 13.78 9.12 9.40
C LYS A 69 12.28 9.36 9.24
N GLU A 70 11.76 9.28 8.00
CA GLU A 70 10.30 9.27 7.77
C GLU A 70 9.64 8.13 8.57
N GLU A 71 8.72 8.51 9.44
CA GLU A 71 8.05 7.66 10.42
C GLU A 71 6.58 7.47 10.05
N GLU A 72 6.09 6.24 10.23
CA GLU A 72 4.67 5.93 10.25
C GLU A 72 4.18 5.84 11.69
N GLU A 73 3.10 6.56 11.98
CA GLU A 73 2.40 6.46 13.25
C GLU A 73 1.18 5.56 13.12
N LEU A 74 1.12 4.51 13.94
CA LEU A 74 0.01 3.57 14.00
C LEU A 74 -0.61 3.60 15.40
N SER A 75 -1.80 4.19 15.48
CA SER A 75 -2.58 4.26 16.72
C SER A 75 -3.33 2.95 16.94
N LEU A 76 -3.03 2.23 18.02
CA LEU A 76 -3.79 1.02 18.40
C LEU A 76 -5.08 1.40 19.14
N ASP A 77 -4.98 2.42 19.98
CA ASP A 77 -6.05 3.03 20.75
C ASP A 77 -5.64 4.45 21.20
N PRO A 78 -6.46 5.21 21.94
CA PRO A 78 -6.12 6.55 22.39
C PRO A 78 -4.87 6.67 23.29
N HIS A 79 -4.35 5.55 23.81
CA HIS A 79 -3.25 5.50 24.77
C HIS A 79 -1.98 4.87 24.19
N VAL A 80 -2.07 4.03 23.15
CA VAL A 80 -0.95 3.27 22.60
C VAL A 80 -0.69 3.66 21.16
N MET A 81 0.54 4.10 20.92
CA MET A 81 1.02 4.52 19.61
C MET A 81 2.27 3.73 19.23
N ILE A 82 2.28 3.15 18.04
CA ILE A 82 3.44 2.48 17.45
C ILE A 82 4.05 3.41 16.41
N ARG A 83 5.36 3.61 16.46
CA ARG A 83 6.10 4.37 15.46
C ARG A 83 7.18 3.51 14.83
N TYR A 84 7.28 3.53 13.51
CA TYR A 84 8.28 2.74 12.79
C TYR A 84 8.63 3.35 11.44
N HIS A 85 9.75 2.91 10.87
CA HIS A 85 10.14 3.29 9.52
C HIS A 85 9.51 2.35 8.48
N LYS A 86 8.90 2.92 7.44
CA LYS A 86 8.21 2.16 6.36
C LYS A 86 9.13 1.24 5.56
N GLY A 87 10.43 1.53 5.48
CA GLY A 87 11.37 0.82 4.62
C GLY A 87 11.23 1.23 3.14
N PRO A 88 11.72 0.43 2.17
CA PRO A 88 12.38 -0.85 2.38
C PRO A 88 13.78 -0.68 2.98
N VAL A 89 14.13 -1.47 3.99
CA VAL A 89 15.49 -1.51 4.54
C VAL A 89 16.30 -2.65 3.94
N LEU A 90 17.63 -2.51 3.90
CA LEU A 90 18.49 -3.59 3.44
C LEU A 90 18.40 -4.80 4.38
N ILE A 91 18.39 -6.00 3.80
CA ILE A 91 18.50 -7.24 4.57
C ILE A 91 19.80 -7.24 5.40
N GLY A 92 19.67 -7.50 6.69
CA GLY A 92 20.75 -7.38 7.68
C GLY A 92 20.70 -6.07 8.48
N GLN A 93 19.90 -5.08 8.05
CA GLN A 93 19.61 -3.89 8.83
C GLN A 93 18.25 -4.05 9.55
N PRO A 94 18.18 -3.76 10.86
CA PRO A 94 16.93 -3.86 11.60
C PRO A 94 16.05 -2.61 11.37
N ILE A 95 14.76 -2.84 11.16
CA ILE A 95 13.74 -1.80 11.32
C ILE A 95 13.55 -1.57 12.82
N ARG A 96 13.70 -0.32 13.25
CA ARG A 96 13.41 0.10 14.62
C ARG A 96 11.93 0.45 14.75
N VAL A 97 11.30 -0.07 15.79
CA VAL A 97 9.90 0.15 16.11
C VAL A 97 9.82 0.66 17.55
N SER A 98 9.36 1.89 17.70
CA SER A 98 9.12 2.53 18.99
C SER A 98 7.69 2.24 19.44
N VAL A 99 7.55 1.66 20.63
CA VAL A 99 6.24 1.43 21.26
C VAL A 99 6.06 2.48 22.33
N ASN A 100 5.02 3.28 22.19
CA ASN A 100 4.76 4.42 23.04
C ASN A 100 3.41 4.26 23.76
N LEU A 101 3.41 4.64 25.04
CA LEU A 101 2.26 4.53 25.92
C LEU A 101 2.01 5.86 26.62
N ARG A 102 0.76 6.33 26.56
CA ARG A 102 0.27 7.48 27.29
C ARG A 102 0.04 7.09 28.75
N THR A 103 0.47 7.92 29.70
CA THR A 103 0.45 7.59 31.14
C THR A 103 -0.94 7.69 31.80
N ASN A 104 -1.93 8.26 31.11
CA ASN A 104 -3.28 8.56 31.62
C ASN A 104 -4.28 7.40 31.49
N PHE A 105 -3.87 6.18 31.12
CA PHE A 105 -4.79 5.04 31.06
C PHE A 105 -5.30 4.65 32.45
N SER A 106 -6.59 4.27 32.52
CA SER A 106 -7.33 4.02 33.77
C SER A 106 -7.02 2.65 34.42
N SER A 107 -6.46 1.71 33.65
CA SER A 107 -6.16 0.36 34.10
C SER A 107 -4.84 0.27 34.87
N GLU A 108 -4.73 -0.73 35.76
CA GLU A 108 -3.49 -1.01 36.51
C GLU A 108 -2.43 -1.71 35.64
N PHE A 109 -2.86 -2.48 34.64
CA PHE A 109 -1.99 -3.11 33.67
C PHE A 109 -2.52 -2.98 32.24
N ALA A 110 -1.59 -2.90 31.29
CA ALA A 110 -1.83 -2.95 29.85
C ALA A 110 -0.86 -3.96 29.22
N VAL A 111 -1.34 -4.79 28.30
CA VAL A 111 -0.52 -5.77 27.57
C VAL A 111 -0.61 -5.46 26.08
N ILE A 112 0.49 -5.03 25.48
CA ILE A 112 0.60 -4.76 24.05
C ILE A 112 1.21 -5.98 23.41
N ARG A 113 0.54 -6.54 22.39
CA ARG A 113 0.99 -7.74 21.69
C ARG A 113 1.27 -7.45 20.24
N LEU A 114 2.39 -8.01 19.76
CA LEU A 114 2.80 -8.05 18.37
C LEU A 114 2.82 -9.51 17.91
N LYS A 115 2.14 -9.82 16.80
CA LYS A 115 2.14 -11.14 16.18
C LYS A 115 2.66 -11.06 14.75
N ILE A 116 3.68 -11.86 14.45
CA ILE A 116 4.28 -11.96 13.12
C ILE A 116 4.37 -13.44 12.70
N LYS A 117 4.23 -13.72 11.40
CA LYS A 117 4.43 -15.06 10.86
C LYS A 117 5.86 -15.53 11.12
N LYS A 118 5.99 -16.73 11.69
CA LYS A 118 7.28 -17.32 12.06
C LYS A 118 8.16 -17.56 10.84
N GLY A 119 9.47 -17.33 11.01
CA GLY A 119 10.48 -17.62 9.99
C GLY A 119 10.69 -16.53 8.93
N LEU A 120 10.00 -15.38 9.04
CA LEU A 120 10.22 -14.24 8.16
C LEU A 120 11.22 -13.23 8.74
N VAL A 121 11.15 -13.00 10.05
CA VAL A 121 11.95 -11.98 10.74
C VAL A 121 12.54 -12.51 12.04
N SER A 122 13.63 -11.89 12.48
CA SER A 122 14.15 -11.96 13.84
C SER A 122 13.75 -10.69 14.58
N MET A 123 13.30 -10.83 15.83
CA MET A 123 12.86 -9.70 16.65
C MET A 123 13.65 -9.62 17.95
N VAL A 124 14.19 -8.43 18.23
CA VAL A 124 14.84 -8.09 19.49
C VAL A 124 14.13 -6.89 20.12
N ALA A 125 13.55 -7.12 21.30
CA ALA A 125 12.92 -6.09 22.11
C ALA A 125 13.86 -5.65 23.25
N GLN A 126 14.08 -4.35 23.37
CA GLN A 126 14.86 -3.70 24.43
C GLN A 126 13.98 -2.69 25.16
N ARG A 127 14.10 -2.61 26.49
CA ARG A 127 13.41 -1.59 27.29
C ARG A 127 14.24 -0.31 27.20
N THR A 128 13.60 0.82 26.89
CA THR A 128 14.33 2.06 26.57
C THR A 128 14.55 2.91 27.82
N LEU A 129 13.53 3.13 28.65
CA LEU A 129 13.66 3.73 29.98
C LEU A 129 12.51 3.26 30.88
N THR A 130 12.84 2.78 32.08
CA THR A 130 11.84 2.54 33.12
C THR A 130 11.49 3.90 33.73
N SER A 131 10.29 4.41 33.45
CA SER A 131 9.72 5.51 34.24
C SER A 131 9.52 5.02 35.67
N ASP A 132 9.76 5.86 36.69
CA ASP A 132 9.42 5.53 38.09
C ASP A 132 7.92 5.18 38.28
N LEU A 133 7.11 5.50 37.28
CA LEU A 133 5.66 5.32 37.26
C LEU A 133 5.21 4.00 36.62
N LEU A 134 6.08 3.30 35.87
CA LEU A 134 5.69 2.14 35.06
C LEU A 134 6.77 1.05 35.05
N ALA A 135 6.41 -0.14 35.52
CA ALA A 135 7.21 -1.34 35.35
C ALA A 135 6.87 -2.01 34.01
N VAL A 136 7.86 -2.16 33.14
CA VAL A 136 7.71 -2.82 31.83
C VAL A 136 8.39 -4.19 31.86
N THR A 137 7.68 -5.25 31.50
CA THR A 137 8.25 -6.59 31.30
C THR A 137 8.00 -7.08 29.87
N LEU A 138 8.98 -7.80 29.32
CA LEU A 138 8.98 -8.27 27.94
C LEU A 138 8.96 -9.79 27.95
N GLU A 139 7.98 -10.37 27.29
CA GLU A 139 7.89 -11.82 27.08
C GLU A 139 7.87 -12.11 25.58
N ARG A 140 8.60 -13.16 25.16
CA ARG A 140 8.55 -13.66 23.80
C ARG A 140 8.03 -15.08 23.84
N SER A 141 6.92 -15.31 23.15
CA SER A 141 6.37 -16.64 22.95
C SER A 141 6.49 -17.02 21.49
N ARG A 142 6.84 -18.27 21.25
CA ARG A 142 6.97 -18.85 19.91
C ARG A 142 5.88 -19.90 19.77
N ASP A 143 4.80 -19.53 19.11
CA ASP A 143 3.75 -20.47 18.73
C ASP A 143 4.24 -21.33 17.55
N SER A 144 3.49 -22.39 17.25
CA SER A 144 3.65 -23.26 16.09
C SER A 144 3.73 -22.48 14.76
N LYS A 145 2.94 -21.42 14.59
CA LYS A 145 2.83 -20.65 13.35
C LYS A 145 3.33 -19.20 13.42
N HIS A 146 3.42 -18.62 14.61
CA HIS A 146 3.71 -17.19 14.78
C HIS A 146 4.74 -16.95 15.89
N ASP A 147 5.59 -15.93 15.68
CA ASP A 147 6.39 -15.35 16.75
C ASP A 147 5.59 -14.20 17.37
N ILE A 148 5.44 -14.20 18.70
CA ILE A 148 4.65 -13.21 19.44
C ILE A 148 5.55 -12.52 20.47
N VAL A 149 5.47 -11.18 20.50
CA VAL A 149 6.09 -10.35 21.54
C VAL A 149 4.99 -9.74 22.38
N SER A 150 5.02 -9.99 23.69
CA SER A 150 4.11 -9.42 24.67
C SER A 150 4.86 -8.40 25.53
N ILE A 151 4.36 -7.18 25.56
CA ILE A 151 4.89 -6.07 26.35
C ILE A 151 3.88 -5.81 27.47
N PHE A 152 4.26 -6.18 28.69
CA PHE A 152 3.44 -5.96 29.87
C PHE A 152 3.85 -4.65 30.52
N CYS A 153 2.90 -3.75 30.66
CA CYS A 153 3.06 -2.44 31.27
C CYS A 153 2.25 -2.41 32.56
N HIS A 154 2.91 -2.33 33.71
CA HIS A 154 2.28 -2.27 35.02
C HIS A 154 2.48 -0.89 35.65
N LYS A 155 1.38 -0.24 36.00
CA LYS A 155 1.38 1.09 36.61
C LYS A 155 1.74 0.98 38.09
N HIS A 156 2.79 1.66 38.52
CA HIS A 156 3.06 1.81 39.95
C HIS A 156 2.01 2.76 40.53
N SER A 157 1.12 2.25 41.39
CA SER A 157 0.16 3.09 42.09
C SER A 157 0.90 3.96 43.11
N THR A 158 0.44 5.20 43.29
CA THR A 158 0.85 6.18 44.33
C THR A 158 1.90 7.23 44.00
N VAL A 159 1.75 8.01 42.91
CA VAL A 159 2.15 9.43 43.00
C VAL A 159 1.12 10.33 42.33
N LYS A 160 0.50 11.22 43.11
CA LYS A 160 -0.23 12.38 42.58
C LYS A 160 0.81 13.37 42.07
N HIS A 161 1.24 13.23 40.83
CA HIS A 161 2.08 14.24 40.20
C HIS A 161 1.29 15.03 39.15
N THR A 162 1.45 16.34 39.22
CA THR A 162 0.95 17.36 38.32
C THR A 162 1.74 17.32 37.01
N HIS A 163 1.51 16.31 36.18
CA HIS A 163 2.08 16.25 34.83
C HIS A 163 0.98 16.29 33.79
N ASP A 164 1.31 16.88 32.64
CA ASP A 164 0.43 17.09 31.52
C ASP A 164 -0.18 15.73 31.09
N PRO A 165 -1.51 15.54 31.12
CA PRO A 165 -2.16 14.26 30.81
C PRO A 165 -1.93 13.80 29.36
N THR A 166 -1.19 14.59 28.58
CA THR A 166 -0.89 14.40 27.18
C THR A 166 0.44 13.68 26.91
N LEU A 167 1.28 13.43 27.93
CA LEU A 167 2.63 12.91 27.74
C LEU A 167 2.63 11.45 27.26
N ILE A 168 3.19 11.23 26.08
CA ILE A 168 3.42 9.92 25.47
C ILE A 168 4.86 9.53 25.78
N GLN A 169 5.05 8.36 26.42
CA GLN A 169 6.38 7.88 26.80
C GLN A 169 6.75 6.63 26.01
N GLN A 170 7.98 6.59 25.51
CA GLN A 170 8.51 5.38 24.90
C GLN A 170 8.79 4.31 25.98
N VAL A 171 8.17 3.14 25.83
CA VAL A 171 8.32 2.01 26.77
C VAL A 171 9.25 0.91 26.25
N VAL A 172 9.27 0.70 24.93
CA VAL A 172 10.05 -0.36 24.29
C VAL A 172 10.61 0.13 22.96
N CYS A 173 11.83 -0.30 22.66
CA CYS A 173 12.44 -0.24 21.34
C CYS A 173 12.59 -1.66 20.78
N LEU A 174 11.85 -1.96 19.72
CA LEU A 174 11.89 -3.22 18.99
C LEU A 174 12.80 -3.08 17.77
N SER A 175 13.57 -4.13 17.49
CA SER A 175 14.42 -4.26 16.31
C SER A 175 13.93 -5.47 15.52
N VAL A 176 13.45 -5.26 14.31
CA VAL A 176 12.91 -6.29 13.43
C VAL A 176 13.84 -6.43 12.23
N GLU A 177 14.50 -7.58 12.11
CA GLU A 177 15.46 -7.87 11.05
C GLU A 177 14.93 -8.98 10.13
N GLY A 178 14.99 -8.78 8.82
CA GLY A 178 14.58 -9.78 7.84
C GLY A 178 15.54 -10.98 7.75
N LEU A 179 15.01 -12.21 7.77
CA LEU A 179 15.77 -13.45 7.60
C LEU A 179 16.02 -13.82 6.13
N ARG A 180 17.28 -13.68 5.67
CA ARG A 180 17.70 -13.85 4.26
C ARG A 180 17.13 -15.08 3.53
N GLN A 181 16.96 -16.20 4.22
CA GLN A 181 16.52 -17.47 3.64
C GLN A 181 15.07 -17.46 3.12
N SER A 182 14.29 -16.44 3.47
CA SER A 182 12.86 -16.38 3.20
C SER A 182 12.50 -15.51 1.99
N PHE A 183 13.47 -15.09 1.16
CA PHE A 183 13.33 -13.93 0.26
C PHE A 183 13.70 -14.18 -1.20
N GLY A 184 13.02 -13.42 -2.07
CA GLY A 184 13.48 -13.07 -3.42
C GLY A 184 14.28 -11.76 -3.39
N VAL A 185 13.92 -10.78 -4.23
CA VAL A 185 14.60 -9.46 -4.29
C VAL A 185 14.12 -8.50 -3.20
N ALA A 186 12.81 -8.48 -2.96
CA ALA A 186 12.19 -7.73 -1.89
C ALA A 186 11.16 -8.60 -1.17
N MET A 187 10.75 -8.18 0.01
CA MET A 187 9.70 -8.83 0.77
C MET A 187 9.01 -7.85 1.71
N THR A 188 7.76 -8.16 2.03
CA THR A 188 6.96 -7.37 2.96
C THR A 188 6.32 -8.28 4.00
N VAL A 189 6.31 -7.85 5.25
CA VAL A 189 5.82 -8.61 6.40
C VAL A 189 4.76 -7.82 7.13
N SER A 190 3.55 -8.37 7.20
CA SER A 190 2.48 -7.84 8.02
C SER A 190 2.69 -8.22 9.49
N ALA A 191 2.59 -7.23 10.36
CA ALA A 191 2.71 -7.33 11.79
C ALA A 191 1.40 -6.89 12.43
N HIS A 192 0.75 -7.79 13.15
CA HIS A 192 -0.55 -7.53 13.77
C HIS A 192 -0.38 -7.10 15.23
N TRP A 193 -1.03 -6.02 15.59
CA TRP A 193 -0.94 -5.38 16.90
C TRP A 193 -2.30 -5.29 17.58
N TRP A 194 -2.31 -5.51 18.89
CA TRP A 194 -3.47 -5.24 19.73
C TRP A 194 -3.06 -4.98 21.17
N VAL A 195 -3.97 -4.37 21.94
CA VAL A 195 -3.78 -4.07 23.36
C VAL A 195 -4.87 -4.73 24.20
N GLU A 196 -4.48 -5.30 25.32
CA GLU A 196 -5.36 -5.92 26.33
C GLU A 196 -5.25 -5.12 27.64
N TYR A 197 -6.39 -4.77 28.24
CA TYR A 197 -6.45 -4.05 29.51
C TYR A 197 -7.17 -4.85 30.58
N SER A 198 -6.77 -4.65 31.84
CA SER A 198 -7.28 -5.38 33.01
C SER A 198 -8.80 -5.42 33.19
N ARG A 199 -9.52 -4.40 32.71
CA ARG A 199 -10.97 -4.27 32.88
C ARG A 199 -11.78 -4.73 31.67
N ARG A 200 -11.14 -5.15 30.58
CA ARG A 200 -11.81 -5.61 29.36
C ARG A 200 -11.22 -6.93 28.90
N ILE A 201 -11.74 -8.02 29.45
CA ILE A 201 -11.29 -9.38 29.15
C ILE A 201 -11.54 -9.74 27.66
N HIS A 202 -12.45 -9.05 26.96
CA HIS A 202 -12.72 -9.28 25.54
C HIS A 202 -13.21 -8.02 24.81
N SER A 203 -12.38 -6.98 24.67
CA SER A 203 -12.64 -6.00 23.61
C SER A 203 -11.46 -5.97 22.66
N LEU A 204 -11.61 -6.65 21.51
CA LEU A 204 -10.94 -6.20 20.29
C LEU A 204 -11.16 -4.68 20.21
N SER A 205 -10.10 -3.91 19.93
CA SER A 205 -10.23 -2.48 19.66
C SER A 205 -11.43 -2.28 18.71
N PRO A 206 -12.29 -1.26 18.91
CA PRO A 206 -13.35 -0.95 17.96
C PRO A 206 -12.84 -0.71 16.53
N HIS A 207 -11.53 -0.61 16.33
CA HIS A 207 -10.85 -0.46 15.04
C HIS A 207 -10.18 -1.74 14.52
N GLY A 208 -10.45 -2.90 15.13
CA GLY A 208 -9.81 -4.17 14.77
C GLY A 208 -8.35 -4.24 15.24
N ALA A 209 -7.67 -5.35 14.94
CA ALA A 209 -6.22 -5.45 15.15
C ALA A 209 -5.51 -4.54 14.14
N ALA A 210 -4.70 -3.59 14.62
CA ALA A 210 -3.96 -2.70 13.74
C ALA A 210 -2.81 -3.46 13.07
N VAL A 211 -2.45 -3.09 11.84
CA VAL A 211 -1.44 -3.80 11.06
C VAL A 211 -0.34 -2.84 10.65
N SER A 212 0.90 -3.14 11.01
CA SER A 212 2.08 -2.48 10.45
C SER A 212 2.68 -3.34 9.35
N ILE A 213 3.31 -2.70 8.38
CA ILE A 213 3.87 -3.37 7.20
C ILE A 213 5.37 -3.08 7.13
N PHE A 214 6.18 -4.11 7.25
CA PHE A 214 7.64 -4.02 7.25
C PHE A 214 8.20 -4.48 5.91
N SER A 215 8.92 -3.62 5.20
CA SER A 215 9.49 -3.95 3.90
C SER A 215 11.02 -4.06 3.96
N PHE A 216 11.55 -5.09 3.29
CA PHE A 216 12.99 -5.39 3.21
C PHE A 216 13.39 -5.65 1.76
N ALA A 217 14.64 -5.30 1.41
CA ALA A 217 15.21 -5.53 0.09
C ALA A 217 16.65 -6.07 0.18
N ASP A 218 17.06 -6.87 -0.81
CA ASP A 218 18.43 -7.41 -0.87
C ASP A 218 19.49 -6.37 -1.27
N ARG A 219 19.04 -5.26 -1.84
CA ARG A 219 19.84 -4.12 -2.29
C ARG A 219 18.99 -2.84 -2.28
N HIS A 220 19.63 -1.70 -2.53
CA HIS A 220 18.95 -0.41 -2.56
C HIS A 220 18.06 -0.28 -3.81
N ILE A 221 16.76 -0.10 -3.56
CA ILE A 221 15.76 0.21 -4.58
C ILE A 221 15.57 1.73 -4.60
N PHE A 222 15.66 2.32 -5.79
CA PHE A 222 15.43 3.75 -6.00
C PHE A 222 13.96 4.06 -6.20
N SER A 223 13.26 3.26 -7.01
CA SER A 223 11.84 3.42 -7.31
C SER A 223 11.20 2.10 -7.66
N ILE A 224 9.88 2.03 -7.55
CA ILE A 224 9.06 0.97 -8.11
C ILE A 224 8.24 1.51 -9.29
N ALA A 225 7.98 0.66 -10.28
CA ALA A 225 7.21 0.99 -11.47
C ALA A 225 6.23 -0.16 -11.74
N PRO A 226 4.93 0.00 -11.43
CA PRO A 226 3.91 -0.94 -11.87
C PRO A 226 3.72 -0.82 -13.38
N ILE A 227 3.58 -1.95 -14.06
CA ILE A 227 3.40 -2.04 -15.52
C ILE A 227 2.33 -3.07 -15.86
N THR A 228 1.66 -2.84 -16.96
CA THR A 228 0.64 -3.73 -17.52
C THR A 228 0.71 -3.70 -19.05
N GLU A 229 0.21 -4.73 -19.72
CA GLU A 229 0.23 -4.84 -21.19
C GLU A 229 -0.70 -3.82 -21.88
N SER A 230 -1.80 -3.45 -21.22
CA SER A 230 -2.82 -2.53 -21.72
C SER A 230 -3.25 -1.60 -20.59
N ASN A 231 -3.51 -0.33 -20.88
CA ASN A 231 -4.05 0.64 -19.92
C ASN A 231 -5.59 0.69 -19.92
N THR A 232 -6.28 -0.21 -20.63
CA THR A 232 -7.74 -0.17 -20.78
C THR A 232 -8.40 -1.47 -20.33
N ILE A 233 -9.48 -1.37 -19.55
CA ILE A 233 -10.37 -2.47 -19.16
C ILE A 233 -11.81 -2.11 -19.55
N ILE A 234 -12.51 -3.04 -20.22
CA ILE A 234 -13.94 -2.89 -20.53
C ILE A 234 -14.72 -3.84 -19.62
N ASN A 235 -15.58 -3.29 -18.76
CA ASN A 235 -16.42 -4.06 -17.84
C ASN A 235 -17.60 -4.72 -18.57
N THR A 236 -17.32 -5.78 -19.32
CA THR A 236 -18.34 -6.65 -19.92
C THR A 236 -19.00 -7.59 -18.90
N ALA A 237 -18.46 -7.66 -17.68
CA ALA A 237 -18.95 -8.53 -16.62
C ALA A 237 -20.38 -8.16 -16.19
N ILE A 238 -20.76 -6.87 -16.30
CA ILE A 238 -22.14 -6.39 -16.05
C ILE A 238 -23.17 -7.15 -16.92
N LEU A 239 -22.79 -7.55 -18.12
CA LEU A 239 -23.68 -8.20 -19.10
C LEU A 239 -23.52 -9.71 -19.14
N THR A 240 -22.29 -10.18 -18.90
CA THR A 240 -21.90 -11.58 -19.11
C THR A 240 -21.78 -12.37 -17.80
N ASN A 241 -21.74 -11.69 -16.65
CA ASN A 241 -21.33 -12.23 -15.35
C ASN A 241 -19.95 -12.92 -15.37
N GLN A 242 -19.08 -12.56 -16.32
CA GLN A 242 -17.71 -13.07 -16.40
C GLN A 242 -16.71 -11.94 -16.11
N PRO A 243 -15.87 -12.07 -15.07
CA PRO A 243 -14.87 -11.05 -14.75
C PRO A 243 -13.86 -10.84 -15.87
N VAL A 244 -13.47 -9.59 -16.07
CA VAL A 244 -12.38 -9.21 -16.98
C VAL A 244 -11.18 -8.83 -16.13
N SER A 245 -10.02 -9.39 -16.47
CA SER A 245 -8.79 -9.21 -15.69
C SER A 245 -7.63 -8.80 -16.59
N LEU A 246 -6.70 -8.06 -15.98
CA LEU A 246 -5.54 -7.48 -16.61
C LEU A 246 -4.32 -7.73 -15.71
N PRO A 247 -3.28 -8.44 -16.20
CA PRO A 247 -2.09 -8.72 -15.41
C PRO A 247 -1.29 -7.45 -15.12
N VAL A 248 -0.68 -7.39 -13.94
CA VAL A 248 0.25 -6.35 -13.51
C VAL A 248 1.54 -6.96 -13.00
N ILE A 249 2.66 -6.34 -13.37
CA ILE A 249 3.97 -6.63 -12.82
C ILE A 249 4.50 -5.34 -12.20
N VAL A 250 5.07 -5.42 -11.00
CA VAL A 250 5.73 -4.29 -10.36
C VAL A 250 7.23 -4.49 -10.38
N LEU A 251 7.93 -3.59 -11.08
CA LEU A 251 9.37 -3.63 -11.26
C LEU A 251 10.06 -2.67 -10.30
N ALA A 252 11.06 -3.15 -9.57
CA ALA A 252 11.97 -2.31 -8.81
C ALA A 252 13.17 -1.90 -9.68
N ILE A 253 13.51 -0.62 -9.63
CA ILE A 253 14.69 -0.04 -10.28
C ILE A 253 15.74 0.17 -9.19
N HIS A 254 16.89 -0.47 -9.36
CA HIS A 254 18.01 -0.43 -8.42
C HIS A 254 18.95 0.74 -8.72
N LEU A 255 19.76 1.14 -7.72
CA LEU A 255 20.76 2.20 -7.92
C LEU A 255 21.81 1.86 -9.00
N ASP A 256 22.05 0.57 -9.26
CA ASP A 256 22.95 0.11 -10.34
C ASP A 256 22.27 0.04 -11.72
N GLY A 257 21.03 0.54 -11.83
CA GLY A 257 20.26 0.56 -13.07
C GLY A 257 19.65 -0.80 -13.45
N LYS A 258 19.84 -1.84 -12.64
CA LYS A 258 19.18 -3.13 -12.87
C LYS A 258 17.71 -3.04 -12.49
N VAL A 259 16.94 -3.96 -13.05
CA VAL A 259 15.51 -4.08 -12.81
C VAL A 259 15.19 -5.48 -12.30
N SER A 260 14.26 -5.58 -11.37
CA SER A 260 13.78 -6.86 -10.84
C SER A 260 12.28 -6.81 -10.55
N ASP A 261 11.61 -7.94 -10.72
CA ASP A 261 10.22 -8.11 -10.29
C ASP A 261 10.12 -8.13 -8.75
N VAL A 262 9.26 -7.27 -8.21
CA VAL A 262 8.91 -7.16 -6.79
C VAL A 262 7.40 -7.25 -6.54
N THR A 263 6.62 -7.73 -7.51
CA THR A 263 5.14 -7.81 -7.45
C THR A 263 4.64 -8.51 -6.19
N SER A 264 5.28 -9.61 -5.79
CA SER A 264 4.90 -10.36 -4.58
C SER A 264 5.26 -9.68 -3.25
N ALA A 265 6.04 -8.60 -3.30
CA ALA A 265 6.50 -7.85 -2.13
C ALA A 265 5.77 -6.52 -1.94
N VAL A 266 4.99 -6.05 -2.92
CA VAL A 266 4.26 -4.80 -2.79
C VAL A 266 2.88 -5.01 -2.15
N THR A 267 2.38 -3.94 -1.56
CA THR A 267 0.96 -3.82 -1.18
C THR A 267 0.28 -2.89 -2.16
N CYS A 268 -0.97 -3.15 -2.50
CA CYS A 268 -1.70 -2.38 -3.50
C CYS A 268 -3.11 -2.05 -3.01
N HIS A 269 -3.66 -0.96 -3.52
CA HIS A 269 -5.06 -0.64 -3.35
C HIS A 269 -5.57 0.18 -4.54
N SER A 270 -6.85 -0.01 -4.87
CA SER A 270 -7.55 0.86 -5.82
C SER A 270 -8.04 2.10 -5.09
N THR A 271 -7.87 3.27 -5.70
CA THR A 271 -8.45 4.52 -5.18
C THR A 271 -9.98 4.50 -5.24
N ASN A 272 -10.56 3.71 -6.15
CA ASN A 272 -12.00 3.53 -6.31
C ASN A 272 -12.35 2.08 -6.70
N GLU A 273 -12.64 1.25 -5.69
CA GLU A 273 -13.09 -0.15 -5.88
C GLU A 273 -14.45 -0.29 -6.56
N ASN A 274 -15.23 0.81 -6.69
CA ASN A 274 -16.47 0.82 -7.48
C ASN A 274 -16.20 0.99 -8.98
N THR A 275 -14.95 1.13 -9.42
CA THR A 275 -14.57 1.25 -10.83
C THR A 275 -13.60 0.14 -11.23
N VAL A 276 -12.53 -0.08 -10.46
CA VAL A 276 -11.58 -1.17 -10.70
C VAL A 276 -11.10 -1.77 -9.39
N LYS A 277 -10.90 -3.07 -9.36
CA LYS A 277 -10.38 -3.80 -8.19
C LYS A 277 -8.98 -4.33 -8.48
N VAL A 278 -8.26 -4.63 -7.40
CA VAL A 278 -6.93 -5.24 -7.45
C VAL A 278 -6.92 -6.51 -6.63
N SER A 279 -6.21 -7.54 -7.12
CA SER A 279 -6.05 -8.79 -6.40
C SER A 279 -5.19 -8.60 -5.14
N SER A 280 -5.39 -9.46 -4.14
CA SER A 280 -4.66 -9.37 -2.86
C SER A 280 -3.14 -9.58 -2.98
N ASP A 281 -2.70 -10.22 -4.05
CA ASP A 281 -1.29 -10.44 -4.41
C ASP A 281 -0.74 -9.39 -5.39
N CYS A 282 -1.54 -8.37 -5.71
CA CYS A 282 -1.18 -7.23 -6.56
C CYS A 282 -0.76 -7.59 -7.99
N SER A 283 -1.03 -8.82 -8.43
CA SER A 283 -0.66 -9.32 -9.75
C SER A 283 -1.71 -9.08 -10.82
N THR A 284 -2.94 -8.71 -10.43
CA THR A 284 -4.08 -8.64 -11.33
C THR A 284 -5.00 -7.48 -10.98
N LEU A 285 -5.36 -6.68 -11.98
CA LEU A 285 -6.44 -5.72 -11.93
C LEU A 285 -7.67 -6.32 -12.58
N PHE A 286 -8.85 -6.08 -12.03
CA PHE A 286 -10.06 -6.72 -12.56
C PHE A 286 -11.33 -5.92 -12.30
N VAL A 287 -12.34 -6.27 -13.08
CA VAL A 287 -13.73 -5.87 -12.92
C VAL A 287 -14.59 -7.12 -12.97
N ASP A 288 -15.58 -7.25 -12.08
CA ASP A 288 -16.39 -8.46 -11.93
C ASP A 288 -17.90 -8.23 -12.15
N GLY A 289 -18.30 -7.00 -12.46
CA GLY A 289 -19.67 -6.60 -12.75
C GLY A 289 -20.43 -6.12 -11.51
N SER A 290 -19.83 -6.19 -10.32
CA SER A 290 -20.40 -5.61 -9.08
C SER A 290 -20.02 -4.15 -8.85
N GLU A 291 -19.19 -3.58 -9.73
CA GLU A 291 -18.83 -2.17 -9.75
C GLU A 291 -20.08 -1.28 -9.91
N SER A 292 -20.22 -0.28 -9.04
CA SER A 292 -21.36 0.65 -9.05
C SER A 292 -21.05 2.00 -9.71
N GLY A 293 -19.78 2.26 -10.02
CA GLY A 293 -19.30 3.47 -10.66
C GLY A 293 -19.53 3.51 -12.17
N LEU A 294 -19.49 4.71 -12.74
CA LEU A 294 -19.34 4.89 -14.19
C LEU A 294 -17.90 4.52 -14.60
N GLY A 295 -17.68 4.41 -15.90
CA GLY A 295 -16.32 4.35 -16.42
C GLY A 295 -15.50 5.57 -16.00
N ASP A 296 -14.18 5.39 -15.94
CA ASP A 296 -13.22 6.41 -15.56
C ASP A 296 -12.08 6.40 -16.59
N THR A 297 -11.65 7.58 -17.03
CA THR A 297 -10.50 7.71 -17.95
C THR A 297 -9.17 7.52 -17.24
N CYS A 298 -9.14 7.63 -15.91
CA CYS A 298 -7.95 7.42 -15.10
C CYS A 298 -8.30 6.85 -13.72
N ALA A 299 -8.75 5.60 -13.69
CA ALA A 299 -8.89 4.85 -12.44
C ALA A 299 -7.49 4.54 -11.86
N GLU A 300 -7.13 5.20 -10.76
CA GLU A 300 -5.82 5.06 -10.16
C GLU A 300 -5.74 3.85 -9.22
N VAL A 301 -4.71 3.05 -9.39
CA VAL A 301 -4.34 1.95 -8.49
C VAL A 301 -2.93 2.20 -7.97
N GLU A 302 -2.79 2.31 -6.65
CA GLU A 302 -1.52 2.55 -5.98
C GLU A 302 -0.84 1.24 -5.58
N PHE A 303 0.49 1.21 -5.70
CA PHE A 303 1.38 0.15 -5.29
C PHE A 303 2.46 0.73 -4.36
N LEU A 304 2.71 0.05 -3.26
CA LEU A 304 3.59 0.50 -2.18
C LEU A 304 4.58 -0.59 -1.80
N LEU A 305 5.85 -0.22 -1.68
CA LEU A 305 6.89 -1.03 -1.06
C LEU A 305 7.55 -0.19 0.02
N GLY A 306 7.03 -0.27 1.25
CA GLY A 306 7.42 0.63 2.32
C GLY A 306 7.10 2.09 1.97
N ALA A 307 8.13 2.95 1.93
CA ALA A 307 8.02 4.36 1.55
C ALA A 307 8.00 4.56 0.02
N LEU A 308 8.40 3.56 -0.77
CA LEU A 308 8.38 3.66 -2.23
C LEU A 308 6.95 3.52 -2.74
N ARG A 309 6.56 4.41 -3.65
CA ARG A 309 5.21 4.46 -4.22
C ARG A 309 5.30 4.40 -5.75
N GLY A 310 4.35 3.74 -6.37
CA GLY A 310 4.08 3.80 -7.80
C GLY A 310 2.58 3.65 -8.03
N SER A 311 2.07 4.19 -9.13
CA SER A 311 0.64 4.05 -9.47
C SER A 311 0.44 3.73 -10.94
N LEU A 312 -0.71 3.14 -11.24
CA LEU A 312 -1.22 2.93 -12.59
C LEU A 312 -2.53 3.67 -12.77
N CYS A 313 -2.65 4.37 -13.89
CA CYS A 313 -3.87 5.01 -14.36
C CYS A 313 -4.49 4.13 -15.45
N LEU A 314 -5.71 3.65 -15.22
CA LEU A 314 -6.43 2.81 -16.19
C LEU A 314 -7.67 3.50 -16.75
N GLU A 315 -7.88 3.35 -18.04
CA GLU A 315 -9.16 3.64 -18.69
C GLU A 315 -10.12 2.49 -18.47
N VAL A 316 -11.13 2.70 -17.62
CA VAL A 316 -12.15 1.71 -17.31
C VAL A 316 -13.44 2.11 -18.01
N TRP A 317 -13.92 1.27 -18.91
CA TRP A 317 -15.17 1.48 -19.63
C TRP A 317 -16.27 0.61 -19.02
N ALA A 318 -17.44 1.21 -18.77
CA ALA A 318 -18.61 0.48 -18.30
C ALA A 318 -19.80 0.74 -19.24
N PRO A 319 -20.61 -0.29 -19.57
CA PRO A 319 -21.82 -0.12 -20.36
C PRO A 319 -22.84 0.75 -19.61
N SER A 320 -23.47 1.68 -20.33
CA SER A 320 -24.60 2.44 -19.80
C SER A 320 -25.85 1.55 -19.76
N VAL A 321 -26.41 1.36 -18.56
CA VAL A 321 -27.63 0.56 -18.33
C VAL A 321 -28.85 1.47 -18.09
N PRO A 322 -30.05 1.07 -18.54
CA PRO A 322 -30.38 -0.18 -19.22
C PRO A 322 -29.92 -0.19 -20.69
N LEU A 323 -29.45 -1.35 -21.17
CA LEU A 323 -29.11 -1.52 -22.57
C LEU A 323 -30.34 -1.40 -23.46
N ARG A 324 -30.20 -0.71 -24.60
CA ARG A 324 -31.22 -0.70 -25.65
C ARG A 324 -30.89 -1.79 -26.65
N VAL A 325 -31.70 -2.85 -26.68
CA VAL A 325 -31.59 -3.93 -27.66
C VAL A 325 -32.60 -3.66 -28.78
N SER A 326 -32.12 -3.52 -30.01
CA SER A 326 -32.95 -3.44 -31.21
C SER A 326 -32.85 -4.75 -31.97
N LEU A 327 -33.97 -5.44 -32.16
CA LEU A 327 -34.05 -6.62 -32.99
C LEU A 327 -34.35 -6.19 -34.44
N ALA A 328 -33.63 -6.77 -35.40
CA ALA A 328 -33.89 -6.53 -36.82
C ALA A 328 -35.27 -7.09 -37.22
N ASP A 329 -35.66 -8.20 -36.61
CA ASP A 329 -37.01 -8.76 -36.69
C ASP A 329 -37.53 -9.05 -35.29
N SER A 330 -38.64 -8.41 -34.93
CA SER A 330 -39.35 -8.66 -33.66
C SER A 330 -40.29 -9.86 -33.73
N ILE A 331 -40.47 -10.44 -34.92
CA ILE A 331 -41.35 -11.57 -35.18
C ILE A 331 -40.49 -12.84 -35.21
N LEU A 332 -40.84 -13.81 -34.37
CA LEU A 332 -40.28 -15.15 -34.43
C LEU A 332 -40.75 -15.82 -35.73
N ASN A 333 -39.88 -15.84 -36.73
CA ASN A 333 -40.13 -16.57 -37.97
C ASN A 333 -39.72 -18.03 -37.84
N VAL A 334 -40.40 -18.90 -38.59
CA VAL A 334 -39.99 -20.30 -38.76
C VAL A 334 -38.60 -20.34 -39.39
N ILE A 335 -37.68 -21.05 -38.75
CA ILE A 335 -36.37 -21.35 -39.34
C ILE A 335 -36.62 -22.38 -40.45
N ASP A 336 -36.46 -21.96 -41.70
CA ASP A 336 -36.63 -22.83 -42.86
C ASP A 336 -35.68 -24.05 -42.74
N GLY A 337 -36.24 -25.26 -42.87
CA GLY A 337 -35.52 -26.52 -42.71
C GLY A 337 -35.48 -27.14 -41.30
N TRP A 338 -36.01 -26.50 -40.26
CA TRP A 338 -36.19 -27.16 -38.96
C TRP A 338 -37.44 -28.06 -38.97
N LYS A 339 -37.23 -29.37 -39.12
CA LYS A 339 -38.29 -30.37 -38.91
C LYS A 339 -38.46 -30.59 -37.41
N HIS A 340 -39.60 -30.19 -36.87
CA HIS A 340 -40.05 -30.67 -35.57
C HIS A 340 -40.21 -32.19 -35.66
N PHE A 341 -39.39 -32.96 -34.94
CA PHE A 341 -39.71 -34.36 -34.69
C PHE A 341 -40.85 -34.37 -33.67
N THR A 342 -42.07 -34.58 -34.15
CA THR A 342 -43.18 -35.01 -33.30
C THR A 342 -42.98 -36.50 -32.98
N GLU A 343 -43.41 -36.97 -31.80
CA GLU A 343 -43.31 -38.40 -31.41
C GLU A 343 -44.03 -39.37 -32.39
N GLU A 344 -44.78 -38.85 -33.37
CA GLU A 344 -45.42 -39.62 -34.44
C GLU A 344 -44.70 -39.58 -35.80
N GLY A 345 -43.51 -38.97 -35.90
CA GLY A 345 -42.66 -38.99 -37.10
C GLY A 345 -42.68 -37.72 -37.93
#